data_AF-A0A2E4Y2L3-F1
#
_entry.id   AF-A0A2E4Y2L3-F1
#
_cell.length_a   1.000
_cell.length_b   1.000
_cell.length_c   1.000
_cell.angle_alpha   90.00
_cell.angle_beta   90.00
_cell.angle_gamma   90.00
#
_symmetry.space_group_name_H-M   'P 1'
#
loop_
_entity.id
_entity.type
_entity.pdbx_description
1 polymer ?
#
loop_
_entity_poly.entity_id
_entity_poly.type
_entity_poly.pdbx_seq_one_letter_code
_entity_poly.pdbx_strand_id
1 'polypeptide(L)'
;MKPLSIILIILSIIFALINTGHIETFFDAPSLLVVIFPVIASIAARHGFVGFGHLFKGGEGGNETKERKEILHTMGVTGVISGVLGTHIGVVIMLGNLADPKAIGPAMAVAILPTFYGLFIFLLTTILSHLNLGTEL
;
A
#
# COMPACT_ATOMS: atom_id res chain seq x y z
N MET A 1 15.53 -4.70 -5.20
CA MET A 1 15.62 -3.68 -6.28
C MET A 1 16.52 -2.57 -5.78
N LYS A 2 17.36 -1.97 -6.63
CA LYS A 2 18.17 -0.81 -6.20
C LYS A 2 17.23 0.35 -5.82
N PRO A 3 17.52 1.12 -4.76
CA PRO A 3 16.63 2.19 -4.30
C PRO A 3 16.35 3.23 -5.39
N LEU A 4 17.34 3.51 -6.24
CA LEU A 4 17.19 4.39 -7.41
C LEU A 4 16.08 3.93 -8.36
N SER A 5 15.97 2.63 -8.64
CA SER A 5 14.92 2.10 -9.52
C SER A 5 13.53 2.30 -8.94
N ILE A 6 13.37 2.17 -7.61
CA ILE A 6 12.08 2.35 -6.93
C ILE A 6 11.67 3.82 -6.99
N ILE A 7 12.60 4.74 -6.72
CA ILE A 7 12.35 6.19 -6.81
C ILE A 7 11.88 6.55 -8.22
N LEU A 8 12.56 6.06 -9.26
CA LEU A 8 12.17 6.32 -10.66
C LEU A 8 10.77 5.78 -10.98
N ILE A 9 10.39 4.62 -10.45
CA ILE A 9 9.05 4.05 -10.62
C ILE A 9 8.00 4.92 -9.90
N ILE A 10 8.23 5.31 -8.65
CA ILE A 10 7.28 6.16 -7.92
C ILE A 10 7.11 7.50 -8.62
N LEU A 11 8.21 8.13 -9.06
CA LEU A 11 8.17 9.39 -9.80
C LEU A 11 7.44 9.26 -11.14
N SER A 12 7.64 8.16 -11.89
CA SER A 12 6.92 7.96 -13.15
C SER A 12 5.42 7.75 -12.94
N ILE A 13 5.02 7.04 -11.88
CA ILE A 13 3.61 6.88 -11.50
C ILE A 13 3.00 8.23 -11.11
N ILE A 14 3.66 9.00 -10.23
CA ILE A 14 3.19 10.33 -9.82
C ILE A 14 3.08 11.26 -11.02
N PHE A 15 4.09 11.28 -11.89
CA PHE A 15 4.07 12.06 -13.11
C PHE A 15 2.89 11.65 -14.00
N ALA A 16 2.66 10.35 -14.20
CA ALA A 16 1.51 9.88 -14.97
C ALA A 16 0.19 10.36 -14.35
N LEU A 17 -0.01 10.20 -13.03
CA LEU A 17 -1.22 10.63 -12.33
C LEU A 17 -1.48 12.13 -12.47
N ILE A 18 -0.47 12.97 -12.28
CA ILE A 18 -0.61 14.44 -12.41
C ILE A 18 -1.03 14.80 -13.84
N ASN A 19 -0.45 14.15 -14.85
CA ASN A 19 -0.80 14.40 -16.25
C ASN A 19 -2.18 13.86 -16.65
N THR A 20 -2.82 13.00 -15.84
CA THR A 20 -4.20 12.55 -16.13
C THR A 20 -5.26 13.60 -15.82
N GLY A 21 -4.97 14.58 -14.95
CA GLY A 21 -5.94 15.59 -14.52
C GLY A 21 -7.09 15.10 -13.63
N HIS A 22 -7.09 13.81 -13.24
CA HIS A 22 -8.20 13.16 -12.54
C HIS A 22 -7.76 12.42 -11.26
N ILE A 23 -6.83 13.00 -10.50
CA ILE A 23 -6.24 12.37 -9.31
C ILE A 23 -7.31 12.00 -8.27
N GLU A 24 -8.39 12.78 -8.18
CA GLU A 24 -9.53 12.54 -7.31
C GLU A 24 -10.23 11.19 -7.57
N THR A 25 -10.19 10.68 -8.80
CA THR A 25 -10.81 9.38 -9.14
C THR A 25 -10.07 8.18 -8.55
N PHE A 26 -8.82 8.40 -8.13
CA PHE A 26 -8.01 7.40 -7.43
C PHE A 26 -8.27 7.39 -5.93
N PHE A 27 -9.23 8.15 -5.39
CA PHE A 27 -9.58 8.13 -3.97
C PHE A 27 -10.96 7.53 -3.75
N ASP A 28 -11.01 6.19 -3.60
CA ASP A 28 -12.24 5.45 -3.30
C ASP A 28 -12.21 4.94 -1.84
N ALA A 29 -13.16 5.40 -1.03
CA ALA A 29 -13.19 5.10 0.41
C ALA A 29 -13.33 3.58 0.71
N PRO A 30 -14.24 2.82 0.07
CA PRO A 30 -14.30 1.37 0.21
C PRO A 30 -12.96 0.68 -0.10
N SER A 31 -12.31 1.04 -1.20
CA SER A 31 -11.03 0.47 -1.60
C SER A 31 -9.91 0.79 -0.61
N LEU A 32 -9.88 2.02 -0.08
CA LEU A 32 -8.93 2.42 0.95
C LEU A 32 -9.13 1.60 2.24
N LEU A 33 -10.37 1.38 2.67
CA LEU A 33 -10.66 0.57 3.86
C LEU A 33 -10.18 -0.87 3.70
N VAL A 34 -10.40 -1.47 2.53
CA VAL A 34 -9.97 -2.85 2.24
C VAL A 34 -8.46 -3.03 2.36
N VAL A 35 -7.66 -2.00 2.10
CA VAL A 35 -6.20 -2.08 2.15
C VAL A 35 -5.63 -1.58 3.47
N ILE A 36 -6.04 -0.38 3.90
CA ILE A 36 -5.46 0.28 5.07
C ILE A 36 -5.84 -0.44 6.36
N PHE A 37 -7.08 -0.93 6.48
CA PHE A 37 -7.52 -1.58 7.71
C PHE A 37 -6.74 -2.87 8.00
N PRO A 38 -6.57 -3.82 7.04
CA PRO A 38 -5.71 -4.99 7.27
C PRO A 38 -4.25 -4.65 7.52
N VAL A 39 -3.70 -3.62 6.86
CA VAL A 39 -2.31 -3.19 7.11
C VAL A 39 -2.13 -2.73 8.55
N ILE A 40 -3.02 -1.87 9.05
CA ILE A 40 -2.96 -1.39 10.45
C ILE A 40 -3.19 -2.57 11.42
N ALA A 41 -4.19 -3.42 11.15
CA ALA A 41 -4.51 -4.57 11.98
C ALA A 41 -3.34 -5.57 12.05
N SER A 42 -2.64 -5.81 10.95
CA SER A 42 -1.48 -6.70 10.87
C SER A 42 -0.31 -6.19 11.72
N ILE A 43 -0.03 -4.89 11.68
CA ILE A 43 0.98 -4.26 12.55
C ILE A 43 0.56 -4.38 14.01
N ALA A 44 -0.69 -4.03 14.33
CA ALA A 44 -1.21 -4.09 15.69
C ALA A 44 -1.16 -5.51 16.26
N ALA A 45 -1.44 -6.53 15.44
CA ALA A 45 -1.41 -7.93 15.85
C ALA A 45 0.02 -8.45 16.09
N ARG A 46 1.03 -7.96 15.36
CA ARG A 46 2.41 -8.45 15.45
C ARG A 46 3.30 -7.65 16.40
N HIS A 47 3.12 -6.33 16.45
CA HIS A 47 3.99 -5.39 17.16
C HIS A 47 3.24 -4.52 18.18
N GLY A 48 1.92 -4.72 18.34
CA GLY A 48 1.06 -3.84 19.13
C GLY A 48 0.86 -2.48 18.45
N PHE A 49 -0.05 -1.66 19.01
CA PHE A 49 -0.24 -0.28 18.54
C PHE A 49 0.98 0.62 18.78
N VAL A 50 1.88 0.22 19.68
CA VAL A 50 3.12 0.95 20.02
C VAL A 50 4.19 0.79 18.93
N GLY A 51 4.20 -0.33 18.19
CA GLY A 51 5.17 -0.57 17.11
C GLY A 51 5.14 0.51 16.02
N PHE A 52 4.00 1.17 15.79
CA PHE A 52 3.91 2.29 14.87
C PHE A 52 4.78 3.48 15.30
N GLY A 53 4.95 3.69 16.61
CA GLY A 53 5.84 4.71 17.16
C GLY A 53 7.32 4.39 16.93
N HIS A 54 7.69 3.11 16.82
CA HIS A 54 9.07 2.69 16.53
C HIS A 54 9.49 3.00 15.10
N LEU A 55 8.55 3.19 14.16
CA LEU A 55 8.86 3.62 12.79
C LEU A 55 9.52 5.01 12.74
N PHE A 56 9.09 5.91 13.63
CA PHE A 56 9.50 7.32 13.65
C PHE A 56 10.50 7.66 14.77
N LYS A 57 10.78 6.74 15.68
CA LYS A 57 11.85 6.92 16.67
C LYS A 57 13.21 6.76 16.00
N GLY A 58 13.99 7.83 16.00
CA GLY A 58 15.39 7.83 15.55
C GLY A 58 16.26 7.12 16.57
N GLY A 59 16.40 5.81 16.42
CA GLY A 59 17.27 4.97 17.22
C GLY A 59 18.37 4.36 16.35
N GLU A 60 19.63 4.55 16.75
CA GLU A 60 20.83 4.08 16.02
C GLU A 60 21.24 2.64 16.41
N GLY A 61 20.33 1.88 17.03
CA GLY A 61 20.57 0.50 17.42
C GLY A 61 20.34 -0.51 16.29
N GLY A 62 21.21 -1.52 16.19
CA GLY A 62 21.06 -2.62 15.23
C GLY A 62 19.78 -3.45 15.42
N ASN A 63 19.26 -3.55 16.65
CA ASN A 63 17.99 -4.25 16.92
C ASN A 63 16.78 -3.40 16.51
N GLU A 64 16.79 -2.09 16.76
CA GLU A 64 15.73 -1.16 16.36
C GLU A 64 15.63 -1.05 14.83
N THR A 65 16.77 -1.09 14.15
CA THR A 65 16.82 -1.11 12.68
C THR A 65 16.19 -2.39 12.11
N LYS A 66 16.42 -3.55 12.74
CA LYS A 66 15.79 -4.81 12.33
C LYS A 66 14.28 -4.79 12.56
N GLU A 67 13.83 -4.30 13.70
CA GLU A 67 12.41 -4.17 14.02
C GLU A 67 11.69 -3.25 13.01
N ARG A 68 12.27 -2.08 12.69
CA ARG A 68 11.72 -1.16 11.69
C ARG A 68 11.61 -1.80 10.30
N LYS A 69 12.62 -2.57 9.88
CA LYS A 69 12.56 -3.32 8.62
C LYS A 69 11.42 -4.35 8.62
N GLU A 70 11.25 -5.06 9.73
CA GLU A 70 10.20 -6.07 9.85
C GLU A 70 8.80 -5.44 9.80
N ILE A 71 8.60 -4.30 10.45
CA ILE A 71 7.33 -3.55 10.39
C ILE A 71 7.07 -3.08 8.95
N LEU A 72 8.04 -2.44 8.30
CA LEU A 72 7.91 -1.97 6.91
C LEU A 72 7.66 -3.12 5.93
N HIS A 73 8.35 -4.25 6.11
CA HIS A 73 8.14 -5.45 5.31
C HIS A 73 6.72 -6.01 5.51
N THR A 74 6.27 -6.11 6.76
CA THR A 74 4.91 -6.55 7.10
C THR A 74 3.85 -5.63 6.46
N MET A 75 4.05 -4.32 6.52
CA MET A 75 3.16 -3.34 5.89
C MET A 75 3.06 -3.55 4.39
N GLY A 76 4.21 -3.64 3.71
CA GLY A 76 4.27 -3.81 2.26
C GLY A 76 3.60 -5.10 1.80
N VAL A 77 3.94 -6.24 2.44
CA VAL A 77 3.38 -7.54 2.09
C VAL A 77 1.88 -7.61 2.39
N THR A 78 1.44 -7.10 3.55
CA THR A 78 0.01 -7.07 3.90
C THR A 78 -0.76 -6.18 2.92
N GLY A 79 -0.21 -5.03 2.54
CA GLY A 79 -0.80 -4.14 1.53
C GLY A 79 -1.06 -4.87 0.21
N VAL A 80 -0.08 -5.59 -0.32
CA VAL A 80 -0.24 -6.36 -1.56
C VAL A 80 -1.30 -7.46 -1.41
N ILE A 81 -1.26 -8.25 -0.34
CA ILE A 81 -2.23 -9.34 -0.10
C ILE A 81 -3.65 -8.77 -0.01
N SER A 82 -3.84 -7.71 0.77
CA SER A 82 -5.14 -7.04 0.91
C SER A 82 -5.63 -6.41 -0.40
N GLY A 83 -4.71 -5.87 -1.21
CA GLY A 83 -5.03 -5.33 -2.53
C GLY A 83 -5.55 -6.40 -3.49
N VAL A 84 -4.87 -7.54 -3.57
CA VAL A 84 -5.32 -8.67 -4.39
C VAL A 84 -6.66 -9.21 -3.88
N LEU A 85 -6.86 -9.33 -2.56
CA LEU A 85 -8.15 -9.72 -2.00
C LEU A 85 -9.26 -8.71 -2.35
N GLY A 86 -8.98 -7.42 -2.26
CA GLY A 86 -9.90 -6.36 -2.67
C GLY A 86 -10.32 -6.46 -4.12
N THR A 87 -9.39 -6.79 -5.01
CA THR A 87 -9.70 -7.04 -6.42
C THR A 87 -10.73 -8.15 -6.59
N HIS A 88 -10.60 -9.26 -5.86
CA HIS A 88 -11.57 -10.34 -5.93
C HIS A 88 -12.94 -9.93 -5.36
N ILE A 89 -12.96 -9.14 -4.27
CA ILE A 89 -14.20 -8.57 -3.70
C ILE A 89 -14.92 -7.72 -4.76
N GLY A 90 -14.20 -6.80 -5.41
CA GLY A 90 -14.76 -5.93 -6.44
C GLY A 90 -15.30 -6.70 -7.65
N VAL A 91 -14.56 -7.73 -8.11
CA VAL A 91 -15.03 -8.62 -9.19
C VAL A 91 -16.33 -9.32 -8.81
N VAL A 92 -16.44 -9.88 -7.61
CA VAL A 92 -17.67 -10.54 -7.15
C VAL A 92 -18.85 -9.56 -7.12
N ILE A 93 -18.64 -8.34 -6.62
CA ILE A 93 -19.68 -7.29 -6.59
C ILE A 93 -20.08 -6.90 -8.01
N MET A 94 -19.12 -6.73 -8.91
CA MET A 94 -19.36 -6.35 -10.31
C MET A 94 -20.19 -7.41 -11.03
N LEU A 95 -19.83 -8.69 -10.90
CA LEU A 95 -20.58 -9.80 -11.51
C LEU A 95 -22.01 -9.88 -10.98
N GLY A 96 -22.23 -9.58 -9.70
CA GLY A 96 -23.57 -9.52 -9.10
C GLY A 96 -24.44 -8.36 -9.62
N ASN A 97 -23.86 -7.35 -10.27
CA ASN A 97 -24.55 -6.14 -10.72
C ASN A 97 -24.55 -5.96 -12.25
N LEU A 98 -24.29 -7.02 -13.03
CA LEU A 98 -24.23 -6.93 -14.50
C LEU A 98 -25.54 -6.45 -15.16
N ALA A 99 -26.68 -6.62 -14.50
CA ALA A 99 -27.98 -6.15 -14.98
C ALA A 99 -28.17 -4.62 -14.85
N ASP A 100 -27.37 -3.94 -14.02
CA ASP A 100 -27.38 -2.48 -13.87
C ASP A 100 -26.03 -1.88 -14.25
N PRO A 101 -25.90 -1.34 -15.49
CA PRO A 101 -24.67 -0.69 -15.95
C PRO A 101 -24.17 0.44 -15.05
N LYS A 102 -25.05 1.12 -14.30
CA LYS A 102 -24.65 2.21 -13.40
C LYS A 102 -23.91 1.71 -12.18
N ALA A 103 -24.19 0.49 -11.73
CA ALA A 103 -23.55 -0.13 -10.58
C ALA A 103 -22.16 -0.74 -10.90
N ILE A 104 -21.84 -0.93 -12.19
CA ILE A 104 -20.56 -1.51 -12.62
C ILE A 104 -19.38 -0.59 -12.27
N GLY A 105 -19.49 0.73 -12.48
CA GLY A 105 -18.41 1.68 -12.22
C GLY A 105 -17.86 1.64 -10.78
N PRO A 106 -18.72 1.82 -9.76
CA PRO A 106 -18.32 1.70 -8.36
C PRO A 106 -17.74 0.31 -8.01
N ALA A 107 -18.32 -0.78 -8.52
CA ALA A 107 -17.81 -2.13 -8.29
C ALA A 107 -16.42 -2.34 -8.91
N MET A 108 -16.19 -1.77 -10.09
CA MET A 108 -14.90 -1.81 -10.78
C MET A 108 -13.84 -0.98 -10.06
N ALA A 109 -14.20 0.12 -9.42
CA ALA A 109 -13.28 0.89 -8.57
C ALA A 109 -12.74 0.01 -7.43
N VAL A 110 -13.61 -0.72 -6.74
CA VAL A 110 -13.23 -1.72 -5.71
C VAL A 110 -12.45 -2.88 -6.29
N ALA A 111 -12.58 -3.19 -7.58
CA ALA A 111 -11.79 -4.24 -8.22
C ALA A 111 -10.35 -3.78 -8.54
N ILE A 112 -10.15 -2.53 -8.93
CA ILE A 112 -8.87 -2.06 -9.49
C ILE A 112 -8.03 -1.33 -8.43
N LEU A 113 -8.65 -0.41 -7.67
CA LEU A 113 -7.94 0.50 -6.78
C LEU A 113 -7.25 -0.20 -5.61
N PRO A 114 -7.78 -1.26 -4.97
CA PRO A 114 -7.08 -1.94 -3.88
C PRO A 114 -5.71 -2.49 -4.29
N THR A 115 -5.60 -3.11 -5.46
CA THR A 115 -4.31 -3.61 -5.97
C THR A 115 -3.35 -2.45 -6.25
N PHE A 116 -3.86 -1.36 -6.84
CA PHE A 116 -3.06 -0.16 -7.04
C PHE A 116 -2.49 0.40 -5.72
N TYR A 117 -3.33 0.55 -4.68
CA TYR A 117 -2.90 1.01 -3.36
C TYR A 117 -1.92 0.05 -2.69
N GLY A 118 -2.19 -1.26 -2.74
CA GLY A 118 -1.33 -2.28 -2.14
C GLY A 118 0.08 -2.29 -2.74
N LEU A 119 0.18 -2.18 -4.07
CA LEU A 119 1.46 -2.07 -4.77
C LEU A 119 2.17 -0.75 -4.44
N PHE A 120 1.44 0.36 -4.36
CA PHE A 120 2.03 1.65 -4.02
C PHE A 120 2.60 1.66 -2.59
N ILE A 121 1.87 1.08 -1.63
CA ILE A 121 2.34 0.89 -0.25
C ILE A 121 3.61 0.04 -0.24
N PHE A 122 3.65 -1.06 -0.98
CA PHE A 122 4.84 -1.92 -1.06
C PHE A 122 6.06 -1.18 -1.62
N LEU A 123 5.89 -0.38 -2.68
CA LEU A 123 6.97 0.44 -3.22
C LEU A 123 7.48 1.44 -2.18
N LEU A 124 6.56 2.10 -1.48
CA LEU A 124 6.88 3.08 -0.44
C LEU A 124 7.61 2.45 0.75
N THR A 125 7.11 1.34 1.29
CA THR A 125 7.76 0.65 2.42
C THR A 125 9.13 0.10 2.04
N THR A 126 9.29 -0.35 0.79
CA THR A 126 10.58 -0.84 0.28
C THR A 126 11.60 0.28 0.21
N ILE A 127 11.26 1.46 -0.30
CA ILE A 127 12.22 2.58 -0.33
C ILE A 127 12.54 3.08 1.08
N LEU A 128 11.55 3.19 1.98
CA LEU A 128 11.78 3.55 3.37
C LEU A 128 12.71 2.57 4.09
N SER A 129 12.59 1.27 3.81
CA SER A 129 13.49 0.26 4.36
C SER A 129 14.93 0.43 3.87
N HIS A 130 15.16 1.00 2.69
CA HIS A 130 16.50 1.30 2.20
C HIS A 130 17.03 2.62 2.74
N LEU A 131 16.19 3.66 2.89
CA LEU A 131 16.59 4.95 3.46
C LEU A 131 16.91 4.87 4.96
N ASN A 132 16.26 3.96 5.68
CA ASN A 132 16.56 3.67 7.08
C ASN A 132 17.89 2.93 7.28
N LEU A 133 18.52 2.49 6.20
CA LEU A 133 19.89 2.00 6.21
C LEU A 133 20.77 3.14 5.70
N GLY A 134 21.38 3.89 6.61
CA GLY A 134 22.60 4.62 6.26
C GLY A 134 23.58 3.62 5.67
N THR A 135 23.82 3.73 4.36
CA THR A 135 25.00 3.24 3.63
C THR A 135 25.51 1.84 4.01
N GLU A 136 25.07 0.81 3.28
CA GLU A 136 26.01 -0.24 2.89
C GLU A 136 26.59 0.14 1.51
N LEU A 137 27.54 1.08 1.54
CA LEU A 137 28.60 1.27 0.54
C LEU A 137 29.91 1.43 1.29
#